data_AF-A0A6B3I944-F1
#
_entry.id   AF-A0A6B3I944-F1
#
_cell.length_a   1.000
_cell.length_b   1.000
_cell.length_c   1.000
_cell.angle_alpha   90.00
_cell.angle_beta   90.00
_cell.angle_gamma   90.00
#
_symmetry.space_group_name_H-M   'P 1'
#
loop_
_entity.id
_entity.type
_entity.pdbx_description
1 polymer ?
#
loop_
_entity_poly.entity_id
_entity_poly.type
_entity_poly.pdbx_seq_one_letter_code
_entity_poly.pdbx_strand_id
1 'polypeptide(L)'
;EFRSILRFWLDMGVDGFRVDVAHGLVKAEGLPDLGAHDQLKLLGNDVMPFFDQDGVHEIYRSWRTILDEYPGERIAVAEAWTPTV
;
A
#
# COMPACT_ATOMS: atom_id res chain seq x y z
N GLU A 1 6.70 -9.33 10.65
CA GLU A 1 5.57 -10.26 10.52
C GLU A 1 5.06 -10.26 9.08
N PHE A 2 4.44 -9.20 8.55
CA PHE A 2 3.98 -9.17 7.13
C PHE A 2 4.98 -9.65 6.04
N ARG A 3 6.28 -9.33 6.18
CA ARG A 3 7.33 -9.82 5.25
C ARG A 3 7.38 -11.35 5.15
N SER A 4 7.13 -12.09 6.23
CA SER A 4 7.11 -13.56 6.19
C SER A 4 5.86 -14.09 5.50
N ILE A 5 4.75 -13.36 5.53
CA ILE A 5 3.53 -13.70 4.77
C ILE A 5 3.80 -13.60 3.27
N LEU A 6 4.49 -12.55 2.82
CA LEU A 6 4.89 -12.43 1.41
C LEU A 6 5.76 -13.61 0.97
N ARG A 7 6.76 -13.97 1.78
CA ARG A 7 7.63 -15.12 1.51
C ARG A 7 6.86 -16.44 1.46
N PHE A 8 5.97 -16.67 2.41
CA PHE A 8 5.15 -17.88 2.44
C PHE A 8 4.43 -18.13 1.10
N TRP A 9 3.81 -17.10 0.52
CA TRP A 9 3.13 -17.23 -0.77
C TRP A 9 4.11 -17.37 -1.95
N LEU A 10 5.24 -16.66 -1.93
CA LEU A 10 6.28 -16.78 -2.95
C LEU A 10 6.93 -18.17 -2.94
N ASP A 11 7.12 -18.77 -1.77
CA ASP A 11 7.62 -20.14 -1.59
C ASP A 11 6.65 -21.18 -2.17
N MET A 12 5.35 -20.86 -2.22
CA MET A 12 4.34 -21.68 -2.90
C MET A 12 4.25 -21.42 -4.41
N GLY A 13 5.05 -20.49 -4.95
CA GLY A 13 5.22 -20.30 -6.38
C GLY A 13 4.31 -19.26 -7.03
N VAL A 14 3.70 -18.34 -6.26
CA VAL A 14 2.94 -17.23 -6.87
C VAL A 14 3.85 -16.29 -7.66
N ASP A 15 3.34 -15.71 -8.74
CA ASP A 15 4.10 -14.76 -9.58
C ASP A 15 4.15 -13.33 -9.05
N GLY A 16 3.39 -13.04 -8.01
CA GLY A 16 3.31 -11.70 -7.45
C GLY A 16 2.04 -11.44 -6.66
N PHE A 17 1.79 -10.16 -6.40
CA PHE A 17 0.69 -9.72 -5.55
C PHE A 17 -0.11 -8.57 -6.17
N ARG A 18 -1.43 -8.62 -5.99
CA ARG A 18 -2.29 -7.43 -6.06
C ARG A 18 -2.50 -6.92 -4.64
N VAL A 19 -2.12 -5.68 -4.37
CA VAL A 19 -2.20 -5.07 -3.05
C VAL A 19 -3.47 -4.23 -2.96
N ASP A 20 -4.41 -4.72 -2.17
CA ASP A 20 -5.67 -4.04 -1.83
C ASP A 20 -5.41 -2.80 -0.96
N VAL A 21 -6.14 -1.71 -1.21
CA VAL A 21 -6.05 -0.44 -0.45
C VAL A 21 -4.58 0.02 -0.28
N ALA A 22 -3.81 -0.03 -1.37
CA ALA A 22 -2.35 0.14 -1.36
C ALA A 22 -1.89 1.47 -0.73
N HIS A 23 -2.61 2.54 -1.04
CA HIS A 23 -2.37 3.89 -0.52
C HIS A 23 -2.79 4.09 0.95
N GLY A 24 -3.39 3.09 1.61
CA GLY A 24 -3.91 3.20 2.98
C GLY A 24 -3.08 2.54 4.08
N LEU A 25 -1.82 2.19 3.82
CA LEU A 25 -0.98 1.48 4.80
C LEU A 25 -0.43 2.38 5.91
N VAL A 26 -0.37 3.69 5.70
CA VAL A 26 0.18 4.66 6.65
C VAL A 26 -0.88 5.73 6.97
N LYS A 27 -0.94 6.14 8.24
CA LYS A 27 -1.82 7.18 8.75
C LYS A 27 -0.99 8.39 9.17
N ALA A 28 -1.56 9.57 9.03
CA ALA A 28 -0.97 10.82 9.46
C ALA A 28 -0.68 10.77 10.96
N GLU A 29 0.46 11.33 11.34
CA GLU A 29 0.86 11.45 12.73
C GLU A 29 -0.18 12.25 13.52
N GLY A 30 -0.42 11.87 14.78
CA GLY A 30 -1.39 12.52 15.65
C GLY A 30 -2.85 12.16 15.37
N LEU A 31 -3.15 11.40 14.31
CA LEU A 31 -4.49 10.90 13.96
C LEU A 31 -5.55 12.03 13.97
N PRO A 32 -5.39 13.08 13.15
CA PRO A 32 -6.28 14.24 13.20
C PRO A 32 -7.70 13.87 12.80
N ASP A 33 -8.67 14.53 13.44
CA ASP A 33 -10.08 14.42 13.10
C ASP A 33 -10.36 15.03 11.71
N LEU A 34 -11.22 14.38 10.93
CA LEU A 34 -11.69 14.88 9.62
C LEU A 34 -12.72 16.01 9.73
N GLY A 35 -13.33 16.18 10.91
CA GLY A 35 -14.49 17.05 11.08
C GLY A 35 -15.80 16.42 10.60
N ALA A 36 -16.89 17.20 10.66
CA ALA A 36 -18.26 16.70 10.44
C ALA A 36 -18.77 16.80 8.99
N HIS A 37 -18.00 17.39 8.08
CA HIS A 37 -18.48 17.77 6.74
C HIS A 37 -18.06 16.82 5.61
N ASP A 38 -17.03 16.01 5.80
CA ASP A 38 -16.53 15.11 4.76
C ASP A 38 -17.03 13.69 5.02
N GLN A 39 -18.19 13.38 4.44
CA GLN A 39 -18.57 11.98 4.24
C GLN A 39 -17.45 11.30 3.47
N LEU A 40 -16.93 10.22 4.05
CA LEU A 40 -15.81 9.42 3.57
C LEU A 40 -15.98 9.09 2.08
N LYS A 41 -15.32 9.86 1.21
CA LYS A 41 -15.18 9.50 -0.20
C LYS A 41 -13.95 8.61 -0.29
N LEU A 42 -14.19 7.30 -0.31
CA LEU A 42 -13.14 6.30 -0.61
C LEU A 42 -12.46 6.58 -1.95
N LEU A 43 -13.19 7.22 -2.87
CA LEU A 43 -12.77 7.60 -4.20
C LEU A 43 -12.91 9.12 -4.33
N GLY A 44 -11.89 9.85 -3.90
CA GLY A 44 -11.84 11.30 -3.93
C GLY A 44 -10.41 11.80 -4.11
N ASN A 45 -10.27 13.09 -4.44
CA ASN A 45 -8.97 13.76 -4.58
C ASN A 45 -8.58 14.55 -3.33
N ASP A 46 -9.35 14.41 -2.25
CA ASP A 46 -9.12 15.13 -1.01
C ASP A 46 -7.91 14.53 -0.29
N VAL A 47 -7.13 15.40 0.36
CA VAL A 47 -6.02 14.95 1.22
C VAL A 47 -6.63 14.37 2.49
N MET A 48 -6.49 13.05 2.64
CA MET A 48 -7.05 12.30 3.77
C MET A 48 -5.94 11.85 4.72
N PRO A 49 -6.12 11.96 6.06
CA PRO A 49 -5.09 11.55 7.02
C PRO A 49 -4.88 10.03 7.07
N PHE A 50 -5.68 9.26 6.35
CA PHE A 50 -5.60 7.80 6.32
C PHE A 50 -5.16 7.23 4.97
N PHE A 51 -4.89 8.09 3.98
CA PHE A 51 -4.45 7.70 2.64
C PHE A 51 -3.24 8.52 2.19
N ASP A 52 -2.47 7.95 1.25
CA ASP A 52 -1.38 8.59 0.49
C ASP A 52 -0.35 9.34 1.35
N GLN A 53 0.00 8.75 2.49
CA GLN A 53 1.05 9.29 3.36
C GLN A 53 2.42 8.79 2.89
N ASP A 54 3.44 9.66 2.87
CA ASP A 54 4.80 9.38 2.35
C ASP A 54 5.44 8.08 2.87
N GLY A 55 5.14 7.71 4.12
CA GLY A 55 5.66 6.49 4.74
C GLY A 55 5.31 5.20 3.98
N VAL A 56 4.26 5.22 3.15
CA VAL A 56 3.85 4.07 2.32
C VAL A 56 4.98 3.61 1.39
N HIS A 57 5.81 4.54 0.90
CA HIS A 57 6.87 4.22 -0.04
C HIS A 57 8.00 3.41 0.60
N GLU A 58 8.29 3.59 1.89
CA GLU A 58 9.28 2.78 2.59
C GLU A 58 8.82 1.33 2.69
N ILE A 59 7.53 1.11 2.96
CA ILE A 59 6.92 -0.22 2.99
C ILE A 59 7.06 -0.90 1.63
N TYR A 60 6.70 -0.21 0.54
CA TYR A 60 6.81 -0.77 -0.81
C TYR A 60 8.24 -1.06 -1.25
N ARG A 61 9.19 -0.17 -0.93
CA ARG A 61 10.61 -0.45 -1.17
C ARG A 61 11.06 -1.71 -0.44
N SER A 62 10.64 -1.88 0.82
CA SER A 62 10.93 -3.08 1.59
C SER A 62 10.28 -4.35 1.02
N TRP A 63 9.11 -4.27 0.40
CA TRP A 63 8.49 -5.45 -0.21
C TRP A 63 9.12 -5.78 -1.56
N ARG A 64 9.53 -4.76 -2.32
CA ARG A 64 10.28 -4.93 -3.58
C ARG A 64 11.56 -5.73 -3.37
N THR A 65 12.34 -5.43 -2.32
CA THR A 65 13.56 -6.21 -2.02
C THR A 65 13.27 -7.68 -1.79
N ILE A 66 12.12 -8.04 -1.21
CA ILE A 66 11.72 -9.44 -1.02
C ILE A 66 11.39 -10.10 -2.35
N LEU A 67 10.63 -9.41 -3.21
CA LEU A 67 10.27 -9.92 -4.53
C LEU A 67 11.50 -10.15 -5.41
N ASP A 68 12.53 -9.31 -5.28
CA ASP A 68 13.80 -9.43 -6.02
C ASP A 68 14.65 -10.63 -5.61
N GLU A 69 14.37 -11.25 -4.46
CA GLU A 69 15.09 -12.46 -4.01
C GLU A 69 14.58 -13.74 -4.69
N TYR A 70 13.41 -13.69 -5.35
CA TYR A 70 12.81 -14.85 -6.00
C TYR A 70 13.07 -14.84 -7.51
N PRO A 71 13.36 -16.00 -8.13
CA PRO A 71 13.54 -16.09 -9.57
C PRO A 71 12.22 -15.86 -10.30
N GLY A 72 12.28 -15.40 -11.55
CA GLY A 72 11.10 -14.94 -12.30
C GLY A 72 10.73 -13.54 -11.84
N GLU A 73 10.55 -12.60 -12.76
CA GLU A 73 10.34 -11.18 -12.49
C GLU A 73 9.03 -10.93 -11.69
N ARG A 74 9.09 -11.11 -10.36
CA ARG A 74 7.89 -11.10 -9.51
C ARG A 74 7.25 -9.72 -9.51
N ILE A 75 5.93 -9.71 -9.69
CA ILE A 75 5.17 -8.46 -9.86
C ILE A 75 4.45 -8.04 -8.56
N ALA A 76 4.25 -6.74 -8.41
CA ALA A 76 3.28 -6.19 -7.48
C ALA A 76 2.47 -5.12 -8.18
N VAL A 77 1.14 -5.19 -8.09
CA VAL A 77 0.24 -4.17 -8.61
C VAL A 77 -0.57 -3.56 -7.48
N ALA A 78 -0.61 -2.24 -7.42
CA ALA A 78 -1.33 -1.50 -6.38
C ALA A 78 -2.76 -1.21 -6.83
N GLU A 79 -3.73 -1.47 -5.97
CA GLU A 79 -5.02 -0.77 -6.04
C GLU A 79 -4.91 0.55 -5.28
N ALA A 80 -4.77 1.65 -6.02
CA ALA A 80 -4.66 2.98 -5.46
C ALA A 80 -5.46 4.00 -6.25
N TRP A 81 -6.01 4.97 -5.53
CA TRP A 81 -6.55 6.20 -6.10
C TRP A 81 -5.71 7.36 -5.58
N THR A 82 -5.08 8.06 -6.51
CA THR A 82 -4.33 9.28 -6.24
C THR A 82 -4.83 10.34 -7.23
N PRO A 83 -4.77 11.64 -6.88
CA PRO A 83 -5.11 12.70 -7.81
C PRO A 83 -4.32 12.54 -9.12
N THR A 84 -4.99 12.68 -10.27
CA THR A 84 -4.30 12.82 -11.56
C THR A 84 -3.72 14.23 -11.60
N VAL A 85 -2.40 14.33 -11.51
CA VAL A 85 -1.63 15.57 -11.71
C VAL A 85 -1.94 16.20 -13.07
#